data_AF-A0A944ERS0-F1
#
_entry.id   AF-A0A944ERS0-F1
#
_cell.length_a   1.000
_cell.length_b   1.000
_cell.length_c   1.000
_cell.angle_alpha   90.00
_cell.angle_beta   90.00
_cell.angle_gamma   90.00
#
_symmetry.space_group_name_H-M   'P 1'
#
loop_
_entity.id
_entity.type
_entity.pdbx_description
1 polymer ?
#
loop_
_entity_poly.entity_id
_entity_poly.type
_entity_poly.pdbx_seq_one_letter_code
_entity_poly.pdbx_strand_id
1 'polypeptide(L)' 'MTATADYIRSRLGVRLELPQPDERRALREAAGLTQQEVADAIGVTRAAISQWEAGTRTPRGALLDRYVDAIRALRDAA' A
#
# COMPACT_ATOMS: atom_id res chain seq x y z
N MET A 1 20.36 14.79 -0.10
CA MET A 1 19.49 15.94 -0.43
C MET A 1 18.05 15.45 -0.62
N THR A 2 17.41 14.98 0.45
CA THR A 2 16.02 14.47 0.43
C THR A 2 15.16 15.21 1.46
N ALA A 3 15.44 16.50 1.69
CA ALA A 3 14.71 17.29 2.69
C ALA A 3 13.44 17.93 2.09
N THR A 4 13.45 18.26 0.80
CA THR A 4 12.37 19.02 0.16
C THR A 4 11.08 18.21 -0.02
N ALA A 5 11.19 16.95 -0.44
CA ALA A 5 10.03 16.08 -0.67
C ALA A 5 9.33 15.73 0.65
N ASP A 6 10.09 15.38 1.68
CA ASP A 6 9.57 15.06 3.01
C ASP A 6 8.95 16.30 3.68
N TYR A 7 9.58 17.47 3.53
CA TYR A 7 9.05 18.75 4.03
C TYR A 7 7.73 19.14 3.36
N ILE A 8 7.64 19.05 2.03
CA ILE A 8 6.41 19.38 1.29
C ILE A 8 5.28 18.42 1.70
N ARG A 9 5.58 17.12 1.84
CA ARG A 9 4.61 16.08 2.20
C ARG A 9 4.06 16.29 3.62
N SER A 10 4.93 16.63 4.58
CA SER A 10 4.53 16.97 5.95
C SER A 10 3.70 18.26 5.99
N ARG A 11 4.12 19.31 5.27
CA ARG A 11 3.47 20.62 5.28
C ARG A 11 2.08 20.64 4.64
N LEU A 12 1.88 19.85 3.58
CA LEU A 12 0.60 19.81 2.89
C LEU A 12 -0.44 18.91 3.59
N GLY A 13 -0.08 18.23 4.69
CA GLY A 13 -0.96 17.23 5.32
C GLY A 13 -1.31 16.08 4.36
N VAL A 14 -0.59 15.96 3.24
CA VAL A 14 -0.79 14.91 2.25
C VAL A 14 -0.16 13.67 2.83
N ARG A 15 -0.95 12.96 3.62
CA ARG A 15 -0.71 11.55 3.91
C ARG A 15 -0.81 10.80 2.57
N LEU A 16 0.31 10.70 1.87
CA LEU A 16 0.61 9.52 1.05
C LEU A 16 0.86 8.33 2.00
N GLU A 17 0.00 8.16 2.99
CA GLU A 17 0.06 7.08 3.94
C GLU A 17 -0.91 6.04 3.41
N LEU A 18 -0.38 4.85 3.19
CA LEU A 18 -1.20 3.68 3.03
C LEU A 18 -2.29 3.69 4.12
N PRO A 19 -3.55 3.37 3.78
CA PRO A 19 -4.63 3.26 4.76
C PRO A 19 -4.26 2.34 5.93
N GLN A 20 -5.08 2.33 6.97
CA GLN A 20 -4.82 1.42 8.10
C GLN A 20 -4.73 -0.04 7.60
N PRO A 21 -3.91 -0.90 8.23
CA PRO A 21 -3.69 -2.26 7.73
C PRO A 21 -4.99 -3.04 7.47
N ASP A 22 -5.98 -2.91 8.36
CA ASP A 22 -7.30 -3.53 8.20
C ASP A 22 -8.09 -2.98 7.01
N GLU A 23 -7.96 -1.69 6.70
CA GLU A 23 -8.61 -1.08 5.52
C GLU A 23 -7.97 -1.57 4.22
N ARG A 24 -6.65 -1.79 4.20
CA ARG A 24 -5.97 -2.39 3.02
C ARG A 24 -6.53 -3.77 2.71
N ARG A 25 -6.70 -4.57 3.77
CA ARG A 25 -7.30 -5.90 3.69
C ARG A 25 -8.73 -5.84 3.19
N ALA A 26 -9.55 -4.95 3.75
CA ALA A 26 -10.94 -4.78 3.38
C ALA A 26 -11.09 -4.38 1.90
N LEU A 27 -10.26 -3.46 1.41
CA LEU A 27 -10.24 -3.05 0.00
C LEU A 27 -9.92 -4.23 -0.93
N ARG A 28 -8.91 -5.04 -0.58
CA ARG A 28 -8.56 -6.24 -1.34
C ARG A 28 -9.72 -7.25 -1.35
N GLU A 29 -10.34 -7.50 -0.20
CA GLU A 29 -11.43 -8.46 -0.06
C GLU A 29 -12.71 -8.01 -0.78
N ALA A 30 -13.02 -6.71 -0.75
CA ALA A 30 -14.11 -6.11 -1.52
C ALA A 30 -13.93 -6.28 -3.03
N ALA A 31 -12.68 -6.22 -3.51
CA ALA A 31 -12.34 -6.50 -4.91
C ALA A 31 -12.32 -8.00 -5.26
N GLY A 32 -12.60 -8.90 -4.31
CA GLY A 32 -12.60 -10.36 -4.53
C GLY A 32 -11.21 -10.96 -4.76
N LEU A 33 -10.13 -10.23 -4.46
CA LEU A 33 -8.76 -10.65 -4.72
C LEU A 33 -8.13 -11.35 -3.51
N THR A 34 -7.31 -12.35 -3.79
CA THR A 34 -6.44 -13.01 -2.82
C THR A 34 -5.16 -12.19 -2.60
N GLN A 35 -4.49 -12.43 -1.47
CA GLN A 35 -3.16 -11.84 -1.22
C GLN A 35 -2.12 -12.26 -2.26
N GLN A 36 -2.27 -13.44 -2.88
CA GLN A 36 -1.35 -13.94 -3.91
C GLN A 36 -1.52 -13.14 -5.20
N GLU A 37 -2.75 -12.90 -5.65
CA GLU A 37 -3.02 -12.11 -6.86
C GLU A 37 -2.48 -10.68 -6.75
N VAL A 38 -2.64 -10.04 -5.59
CA VAL A 38 -2.06 -8.70 -5.35
C VAL A 38 -0.53 -8.77 -5.35
N ALA A 39 0.05 -9.82 -4.76
CA ALA A 39 1.50 -10.00 -4.71
C ALA A 39 2.10 -10.18 -6.10
N ASP A 40 1.47 -11.00 -6.94
CA ASP A 40 1.88 -11.26 -8.32
C ASP A 40 1.80 -9.99 -9.17
N ALA A 41 0.75 -9.18 -8.99
CA ALA A 41 0.57 -7.93 -9.71
C ALA A 41 1.68 -6.90 -9.45
N ILE A 42 2.25 -6.85 -8.24
CA ILE A 42 3.28 -5.87 -7.87
C ILE A 42 4.70 -6.47 -7.72
N GLY A 43 4.85 -7.76 -8.00
CA GLY A 43 6.11 -8.48 -7.98
C GLY A 43 6.70 -8.66 -6.58
N VAL A 44 5.89 -9.07 -5.61
CA VAL A 44 6.33 -9.42 -4.25
C VAL A 44 5.80 -10.80 -3.84
N THR A 45 6.14 -11.25 -2.63
CA THR A 45 5.61 -12.50 -2.10
C THR A 45 4.26 -12.29 -1.41
N ARG A 46 3.39 -13.30 -1.42
CA ARG A 46 2.17 -13.31 -0.59
C ARG A 46 2.45 -12.99 0.88
N ALA A 47 3.57 -13.49 1.41
CA ALA A 47 3.99 -13.20 2.78
C ALA A 47 4.26 -11.71 3.03
N ALA A 48 4.80 -10.99 2.04
CA ALA A 48 4.97 -9.54 2.14
C ALA A 48 3.62 -8.83 2.24
N ILE A 49 2.65 -9.17 1.39
CA ILE A 49 1.28 -8.63 1.45
C ILE A 49 0.65 -8.90 2.82
N SER A 50 0.75 -10.14 3.32
CA SER A 50 0.24 -10.52 4.63
C SER A 50 0.84 -9.67 5.76
N GLN A 51 2.16 -9.44 5.76
CA GLN A 51 2.82 -8.60 6.76
C GLN A 51 2.41 -7.12 6.67
N TRP A 52 2.12 -6.63 5.45
CA TRP A 52 1.69 -5.24 5.24
C TRP A 52 0.23 -5.00 5.62
N GLU A 53 -0.64 -5.97 5.37
CA GLU A 53 -2.04 -5.98 5.81
C GLU A 53 -2.17 -6.24 7.32
N ALA A 54 -1.22 -6.94 7.93
CA ALA A 54 -1.16 -7.13 9.38
C ALA A 54 -0.49 -5.95 10.12
N GLY A 55 0.09 -4.99 9.40
CA GLY A 55 0.85 -3.87 9.98
C GLY A 55 2.18 -4.26 10.65
N THR A 56 2.57 -5.53 10.60
CA THR A 56 3.84 -6.03 11.20
C THR A 56 5.07 -5.57 10.42
N ARG A 57 4.89 -5.23 9.14
CA ARG A 57 5.91 -4.61 8.31
C ARG A 57 5.29 -3.54 7.41
N THR A 58 6.05 -2.49 7.14
CA THR A 58 5.66 -1.45 6.18
C THR A 58 6.55 -1.54 4.93
N PRO A 59 5.98 -1.49 3.71
CA PRO A 59 6.79 -1.40 2.49
C PRO A 59 7.58 -0.08 2.45
N ARG A 60 8.70 -0.09 1.74
CA ARG A 60 9.60 1.08 1.63
C ARG A 60 10.12 1.22 0.20
N GLY A 61 10.54 2.44 -0.16
CA GLY A 61 11.09 2.74 -1.48
C GLY A 61 10.14 2.34 -2.61
N ALA A 62 10.68 1.77 -3.67
CA ALA A 62 9.88 1.37 -4.85
C ALA A 62 8.73 0.41 -4.53
N LEU A 63 8.83 -0.41 -3.47
CA LEU A 63 7.74 -1.30 -3.07
C LEU A 63 6.58 -0.54 -2.43
N LEU A 64 6.86 0.57 -1.73
CA LEU A 64 5.83 1.44 -1.20
C LEU A 64 5.04 2.06 -2.35
N ASP A 65 5.74 2.59 -3.37
CA ASP A 65 5.09 3.22 -4.51
C ASP A 65 4.16 2.24 -5.24
N ARG A 66 4.65 1.03 -5.58
CA ARG A 66 3.84 -0.01 -6.22
C ARG A 66 2.63 -0.41 -5.38
N TYR A 67 2.80 -0.51 -4.07
CA TYR A 67 1.71 -0.91 -3.20
C TYR A 67 0.69 0.21 -3.00
N VAL A 68 1.12 1.47 -2.96
CA VAL A 68 0.22 2.63 -2.96
C VAL A 68 -0.63 2.65 -4.24
N ASP A 69 -0.03 2.38 -5.39
CA ASP A 69 -0.76 2.33 -6.66
C ASP A 69 -1.75 1.17 -6.70
N ALA A 70 -1.37 -0.01 -6.18
CA ALA A 70 -2.30 -1.13 -6.02
C ALA A 70 -3.49 -0.78 -5.11
N ILE A 71 -3.24 -0.11 -3.99
CA ILE A 71 -4.31 0.32 -3.06
C ILE A 71 -5.24 1.36 -3.70
N ARG A 72 -4.70 2.28 -4.52
CA ARG A 72 -5.53 3.24 -5.27
C ARG A 72 -6.45 2.51 -6.25
N ALA A 73 -5.90 1.58 -7.04
CA ALA A 73 -6.69 0.79 -7.98
C ALA A 73 -7.80 -0.02 -7.26
N LEU A 74 -7.50 -0.58 -6.08
CA LEU A 74 -8.50 -1.28 -5.27
C LEU A 74 -9.62 -0.35 -4.76
N ARG A 75 -9.29 0.90 -4.40
CA ARG A 75 -10.30 1.90 -3.99
C ARG A 75 -11.20 2.33 -5.13
N ASP A 76 -10.66 2.40 -6.35
CA ASP A 76 -11.44 2.79 -7.53
C ASP A 76 -12.37 1.68 -8.02
N ALA A 77 -12.14 0.42 -7.60
CA ALA A 77 -12.92 -0.75 -7.97
C ALA A 77 -14.04 -1.12 -6.97
N ALA A 78 -14.06 -0.50 -5.79
CA ALA A 78 -15.05 -0.72 -4.73
C ALA A 78 -16.17 0.34 -4.76
#